data_AF-A0A9W7DWA9-F1
#
_entry.id   AF-A0A9W7DWA9-F1
#
_cell.length_a   1.000
_cell.length_b   1.000
_cell.length_c   1.000
_cell.angle_alpha   90.00
_cell.angle_beta   90.00
_cell.angle_gamma   90.00
#
_symmetry.space_group_name_H-M   'P 1'
#
loop_
_entity.id
_entity.type
_entity.pdbx_description
1 polymer ?
#
loop_
_entity_poly.entity_id
_entity_poly.type
_entity_poly.pdbx_seq_one_letter_code
_entity_poly.pdbx_strand_id
1 'polypeptide(L)'
;MSTLNSKADNNNDNDIYDLPDLEESERELSERITNRLITTLPKHRASLQIGHPTLCKLPTHTIQAYKQLVSYLKDHDLTDPSTTEITIDYYCGKGLSTLKSFSNASPNSCIIGIDRSEHRLSSIASSSLPFTSPSSLLSFSHSPSSNSHIIFLRADIPTFIHLLDNYKDFKPASNRIYYPNPYPKSRLYTRRFYGMKCWAVLGEGNMGPVEVRSNWWTLISQVKSSWENFGGKVTVQEVKGTDDAMTHFERKYLKKGVKCWKAMLMVKFYGEEVKGMYVGRKYQHSSDSGWDLHFPSAVTVAAGETKIIDLRISIDARDREGAETAFWITPRSSIYKTPLRMANSVGLIDKGYRGTLKVVVDNIKGEEYTIEKGERLFQVVGKDLKPWDWESVETLDETERGDGGFGSTGSGVVTK
;
A
#
# COMPACT_ATOMS: atom_id res chain seq x y z
N MET A 1 -56.37 25.80 -10.60
CA MET A 1 -56.00 24.65 -9.76
C MET A 1 -55.34 23.62 -10.69
N SER A 2 -54.14 23.10 -10.45
CA SER A 2 -53.15 23.34 -9.39
C SER A 2 -51.75 23.45 -10.00
N THR A 3 -50.90 24.29 -9.43
CA THR A 3 -49.53 24.54 -9.88
C THR A 3 -48.61 23.34 -9.68
N LEU A 4 -47.70 23.13 -10.65
CA LEU A 4 -46.47 22.38 -10.45
C LEU A 4 -45.71 22.94 -9.23
N ASN A 5 -45.19 22.05 -8.38
CA ASN A 5 -44.21 22.44 -7.39
C ASN A 5 -43.15 21.33 -7.27
N SER A 6 -42.04 21.52 -7.95
CA SER A 6 -40.88 20.63 -7.91
C SER A 6 -40.12 20.84 -6.59
N LYS A 7 -40.17 19.86 -5.69
CA LYS A 7 -39.11 19.69 -4.70
C LYS A 7 -38.04 18.80 -5.30
N ALA A 8 -36.85 19.36 -5.47
CA ALA A 8 -35.64 18.58 -5.65
C ALA A 8 -35.19 18.15 -4.25
N ASP A 9 -35.36 16.87 -3.93
CA ASP A 9 -34.78 16.31 -2.70
C ASP A 9 -33.30 16.02 -2.95
N ASN A 10 -32.45 16.86 -2.34
CA ASN A 10 -31.01 16.66 -2.28
C ASN A 10 -30.69 15.55 -1.27
N ASN A 11 -30.84 14.28 -1.67
CA ASN A 11 -30.25 13.18 -0.94
C ASN A 11 -28.76 13.08 -1.31
N ASN A 12 -27.96 13.86 -0.61
CA ASN A 12 -26.50 13.73 -0.59
C ASN A 12 -26.12 12.69 0.48
N ASP A 13 -26.66 11.47 0.33
CA ASP A 13 -26.39 10.36 1.23
C ASP A 13 -25.03 9.75 0.89
N ASN A 14 -24.12 9.78 1.85
CA ASN A 14 -22.90 8.97 1.82
C ASN A 14 -23.28 7.50 2.01
N ASP A 15 -23.74 6.85 0.94
CA ASP A 15 -23.91 5.40 0.85
C ASP A 15 -22.54 4.70 1.01
N ILE A 16 -22.07 4.57 2.25
CA ILE A 16 -21.19 3.48 2.65
C ILE A 16 -22.03 2.21 2.55
N TYR A 17 -22.12 1.64 1.34
CA TYR A 17 -22.87 0.43 1.09
C TYR A 17 -22.45 -0.67 2.07
N ASP A 18 -23.42 -1.31 2.73
CA ASP A 18 -23.21 -2.56 3.47
C ASP A 18 -22.53 -3.58 2.54
N LEU A 19 -21.23 -3.74 2.72
CA LEU A 19 -20.41 -4.70 2.01
C LEU A 19 -20.74 -6.08 2.61
N PRO A 20 -21.30 -7.04 1.84
CA PRO A 20 -21.81 -8.27 2.43
C PRO A 20 -20.68 -9.04 3.10
N ASP A 21 -20.84 -9.35 4.39
CA ASP A 21 -19.81 -10.06 5.15
C ASP A 21 -19.41 -11.39 4.50
N LEU A 22 -18.14 -11.75 4.65
CA LEU A 22 -17.64 -13.04 4.21
C LEU A 22 -18.20 -14.12 5.14
N GLU A 23 -18.80 -15.18 4.58
CA GLU A 23 -19.23 -16.34 5.37
C GLU A 23 -18.08 -16.86 6.25
N GLU A 24 -18.36 -17.16 7.51
CA GLU A 24 -17.34 -17.49 8.52
C GLU A 24 -16.43 -18.66 8.07
N SER A 25 -16.98 -19.66 7.37
CA SER A 25 -16.21 -20.76 6.80
C SER A 25 -15.21 -20.34 5.70
N GLU A 26 -15.49 -19.29 4.93
CA GLU A 26 -14.55 -18.74 3.94
C GLU A 26 -13.54 -17.77 4.61
N ARG A 27 -13.88 -17.16 5.77
CA ARG A 27 -12.94 -16.42 6.65
C ARG A 27 -11.92 -17.36 7.29
N GLU A 28 -12.38 -18.40 7.99
CA GLU A 28 -11.50 -19.42 8.58
C GLU A 28 -10.59 -20.07 7.51
N LEU A 29 -11.13 -20.33 6.31
CA LEU A 29 -10.34 -20.86 5.20
C LEU A 29 -9.24 -19.87 4.79
N SER A 30 -9.56 -18.57 4.67
CA SER A 30 -8.60 -17.49 4.37
C SER A 30 -7.49 -17.40 5.41
N GLU A 31 -7.82 -17.42 6.70
CA GLU A 31 -6.85 -17.41 7.81
C GLU A 31 -5.92 -18.62 7.79
N ARG A 32 -6.48 -19.83 7.67
CA ARG A 32 -5.70 -21.08 7.56
C ARG A 32 -4.76 -21.08 6.35
N ILE A 33 -5.18 -20.46 5.24
CA ILE A 33 -4.35 -20.25 4.05
C ILE A 33 -3.19 -19.31 4.37
N THR A 34 -3.49 -18.10 4.86
CA THR A 34 -2.49 -17.05 5.11
C THR A 34 -1.43 -17.53 6.11
N ASN A 35 -1.85 -18.10 7.24
CA ASN A 35 -0.94 -18.65 8.26
C ASN A 35 -0.01 -19.72 7.68
N ARG A 36 -0.50 -20.60 6.80
CA ARG A 36 0.32 -21.59 6.08
C ARG A 36 1.30 -20.92 5.09
N LEU A 37 0.92 -19.81 4.45
CA LEU A 37 1.82 -19.09 3.55
C LEU A 37 2.95 -18.41 4.32
N ILE A 38 2.63 -17.65 5.38
CA ILE A 38 3.61 -17.01 6.29
C ILE A 38 4.62 -18.04 6.80
N THR A 39 4.14 -19.12 7.43
CA THR A 39 5.00 -20.16 8.03
C THR A 39 5.86 -20.93 7.03
N THR A 40 5.53 -20.91 5.73
CA THR A 40 6.32 -21.60 4.69
C THR A 40 7.17 -20.68 3.82
N LEU A 41 7.00 -19.36 3.90
CA LEU A 41 7.73 -18.38 3.08
C LEU A 41 9.25 -18.38 3.33
N PRO A 42 9.79 -18.45 4.57
CA PRO A 42 11.24 -18.50 4.78
C PRO A 42 11.91 -19.71 4.10
N LYS A 43 11.29 -20.88 4.18
CA LYS A 43 11.74 -22.11 3.48
C LYS A 43 11.66 -21.93 1.96
N HIS A 44 10.69 -21.17 1.47
CA HIS A 44 10.55 -20.93 0.03
C HIS A 44 11.58 -19.93 -0.50
N ARG A 45 11.83 -18.81 0.20
CA ARG A 45 12.91 -17.87 -0.14
C ARG A 45 14.26 -18.59 -0.24
N ALA A 46 14.61 -19.40 0.77
CA ALA A 46 15.84 -20.20 0.75
C ALA A 46 15.92 -21.11 -0.50
N SER A 47 14.80 -21.71 -0.92
CA SER A 47 14.75 -22.58 -2.11
C SER A 47 14.91 -21.87 -3.46
N LEU A 48 14.85 -20.53 -3.48
CA LEU A 48 14.90 -19.71 -4.70
C LEU A 48 16.11 -18.76 -4.75
N GLN A 49 17.08 -18.92 -3.85
CA GLN A 49 18.35 -18.21 -3.91
C GLN A 49 19.18 -18.63 -5.14
N ILE A 50 19.99 -17.70 -5.65
CA ILE A 50 20.89 -17.95 -6.79
C ILE A 50 21.86 -19.09 -6.44
N GLY A 51 21.90 -20.12 -7.29
CA GLY A 51 22.70 -21.33 -7.07
C GLY A 51 21.96 -22.50 -6.40
N HIS A 52 20.74 -22.30 -5.86
CA HIS A 52 19.97 -23.38 -5.25
C HIS A 52 19.45 -24.37 -6.32
N PRO A 53 19.52 -25.71 -6.14
CA PRO A 53 19.12 -26.70 -7.15
C PRO A 53 17.66 -26.60 -7.65
N THR A 54 16.76 -26.04 -6.86
CA THR A 54 15.37 -25.80 -7.27
C THR A 54 15.24 -24.66 -8.28
N LEU A 55 16.16 -23.69 -8.29
CA LEU A 55 16.17 -22.60 -9.27
C LEU A 55 16.37 -23.13 -10.70
N CYS A 56 17.21 -24.16 -10.85
CA CYS A 56 17.45 -24.86 -12.12
C CYS A 56 16.22 -25.63 -12.65
N LYS A 57 15.14 -25.74 -11.87
CA LYS A 57 13.88 -26.40 -12.25
C LYS A 57 12.77 -25.40 -12.62
N LEU A 58 13.04 -24.09 -12.57
CA LEU A 58 12.08 -23.06 -12.97
C LEU A 58 11.98 -22.94 -14.50
N PRO A 59 10.87 -22.40 -15.04
CA PRO A 59 10.76 -22.18 -16.48
C PRO A 59 11.83 -21.22 -17.00
N THR A 60 12.61 -21.64 -18.00
CA THR A 60 13.73 -20.86 -18.56
C THR A 60 13.30 -19.45 -18.99
N HIS A 61 12.13 -19.32 -19.60
CA HIS A 61 11.59 -18.03 -20.03
C HIS A 61 11.34 -17.06 -18.86
N THR A 62 10.91 -17.56 -17.70
CA THR A 62 10.71 -16.74 -16.48
C THR A 62 12.04 -16.22 -15.94
N ILE A 63 13.07 -17.08 -15.89
CA ILE A 63 14.43 -16.66 -15.48
C ILE A 63 15.00 -15.63 -16.46
N GLN A 64 14.81 -15.85 -17.76
CA GLN A 64 15.30 -14.97 -18.81
C GLN A 64 14.61 -13.59 -18.75
N ALA A 65 13.28 -13.55 -18.65
CA ALA A 65 12.51 -12.32 -18.48
C ALA A 65 12.93 -11.54 -17.23
N TYR A 66 13.22 -12.22 -16.12
CA TYR A 66 13.71 -11.58 -14.89
C TYR A 66 15.08 -10.93 -15.12
N LYS A 67 16.05 -11.68 -15.68
CA LYS A 67 17.40 -11.14 -15.99
C LYS A 67 17.34 -9.95 -16.95
N GLN A 68 16.49 -10.03 -17.98
CA GLN A 68 16.33 -8.96 -18.96
C GLN A 68 15.67 -7.72 -18.36
N LEU A 69 14.66 -7.86 -17.48
CA LEU A 69 14.10 -6.74 -16.73
C LEU A 69 15.15 -6.08 -15.83
N VAL A 70 15.91 -6.87 -15.06
CA VAL A 70 16.95 -6.33 -14.16
C VAL A 70 18.06 -5.61 -14.92
N SER A 71 18.45 -6.08 -16.12
CA SER A 71 19.36 -5.32 -16.99
C SER A 71 18.70 -4.03 -17.43
N TYR A 72 17.53 -4.10 -18.06
CA TYR A 72 16.84 -2.94 -18.64
C TYR A 72 16.64 -1.80 -17.62
N LEU A 73 16.22 -2.11 -16.39
CA LEU A 73 16.02 -1.13 -15.35
C LEU A 73 17.33 -0.44 -14.94
N LYS A 74 18.46 -1.16 -14.90
CA LYS A 74 19.78 -0.59 -14.61
C LYS A 74 20.33 0.22 -15.77
N ASP A 75 20.20 -0.30 -16.98
CA ASP A 75 20.71 0.30 -18.22
C ASP A 75 20.02 1.64 -18.54
N HIS A 76 18.85 1.92 -17.93
CA HIS A 76 18.08 3.17 -18.07
C HIS A 76 17.90 3.95 -16.75
N ASP A 77 18.64 3.59 -15.68
CA ASP A 77 18.58 4.24 -14.35
C ASP A 77 17.18 4.31 -13.69
N LEU A 78 16.34 3.31 -13.98
CA LEU A 78 14.94 3.21 -13.51
C LEU A 78 14.79 2.56 -12.13
N THR A 79 15.90 2.34 -11.42
CA THR A 79 15.91 1.61 -10.14
C THR A 79 15.81 2.50 -8.90
N ASP A 80 15.99 3.81 -9.04
CA ASP A 80 15.86 4.76 -7.93
C ASP A 80 14.39 5.15 -7.72
N PRO A 81 13.75 4.77 -6.60
CA PRO A 81 12.35 5.10 -6.31
C PRO A 81 12.13 6.58 -5.97
N SER A 82 13.20 7.40 -5.85
CA SER A 82 13.09 8.86 -5.70
C SER A 82 12.97 9.59 -7.03
N THR A 83 13.34 8.94 -8.15
CA THR A 83 13.26 9.50 -9.50
C THR A 83 12.24 8.79 -10.39
N THR A 84 12.00 7.48 -10.17
CA THR A 84 11.20 6.63 -11.05
C THR A 84 10.03 5.96 -10.34
N GLU A 85 8.81 6.14 -10.86
CA GLU A 85 7.61 5.45 -10.36
C GLU A 85 7.39 4.11 -11.08
N ILE A 86 7.75 2.99 -10.44
CA ILE A 86 7.55 1.65 -11.03
C ILE A 86 6.16 1.10 -10.68
N THR A 87 5.37 0.72 -11.69
CA THR A 87 4.09 0.03 -11.52
C THR A 87 4.09 -1.33 -12.23
N ILE A 88 3.65 -2.39 -11.55
CA ILE A 88 3.54 -3.74 -12.13
C ILE A 88 2.09 -4.16 -12.33
N ASP A 89 1.74 -4.62 -13.52
CA ASP A 89 0.42 -5.14 -13.92
C ASP A 89 0.51 -6.65 -14.16
N TYR A 90 0.20 -7.42 -13.11
CA TYR A 90 0.21 -8.89 -13.13
C TYR A 90 -1.06 -9.43 -13.79
N TYR A 91 -0.87 -10.41 -14.69
CA TYR A 91 -1.93 -11.00 -15.53
C TYR A 91 -2.54 -9.98 -16.50
N CYS A 92 -1.74 -9.06 -17.02
CA CYS A 92 -2.18 -7.96 -17.90
C CYS A 92 -2.91 -8.44 -19.18
N GLY A 93 -2.77 -9.73 -19.55
CA GLY A 93 -3.46 -10.34 -20.67
C GLY A 93 -3.04 -9.71 -21.99
N LYS A 94 -3.93 -8.91 -22.59
CA LYS A 94 -3.68 -8.13 -23.81
C LYS A 94 -3.17 -6.71 -23.51
N GLY A 95 -2.70 -6.44 -22.31
CA GLY A 95 -2.05 -5.18 -21.93
C GLY A 95 -2.95 -3.94 -21.85
N LEU A 96 -4.28 -4.05 -21.95
CA LEU A 96 -5.17 -2.86 -21.95
C LEU A 96 -4.99 -2.00 -20.69
N SER A 97 -4.90 -2.63 -19.52
CA SER A 97 -4.63 -1.97 -18.25
C SER A 97 -3.26 -1.31 -18.24
N THR A 98 -2.23 -2.03 -18.68
CA THR A 98 -0.84 -1.54 -18.78
C THR A 98 -0.74 -0.32 -19.71
N LEU A 99 -1.37 -0.38 -20.88
CA LEU A 99 -1.41 0.69 -21.88
C LEU A 99 -2.14 1.92 -21.36
N LYS A 100 -3.35 1.74 -20.80
CA LYS A 100 -4.12 2.85 -20.19
C LYS A 100 -3.37 3.50 -19.04
N SER A 101 -2.64 2.70 -18.26
CA SER A 101 -1.78 3.19 -17.18
C SER A 101 -0.64 4.04 -17.71
N PHE A 102 0.05 3.58 -18.76
CA PHE A 102 1.13 4.32 -19.41
C PHE A 102 0.65 5.62 -20.08
N SER A 103 -0.52 5.61 -20.71
CA SER A 103 -1.13 6.81 -21.29
C SER A 103 -1.49 7.90 -20.25
N ASN A 104 -1.71 7.50 -19.00
CA ASN A 104 -2.08 8.38 -17.89
C ASN A 104 -0.93 8.55 -16.87
N ALA A 105 0.28 8.10 -17.20
CA ALA A 105 1.39 8.05 -16.26
C ALA A 105 2.06 9.42 -16.08
N SER A 106 2.54 9.67 -14.86
CA SER A 106 3.43 10.81 -14.57
C SER A 106 4.75 10.70 -15.35
N PRO A 107 5.44 11.80 -15.63
CA PRO A 107 6.83 11.75 -16.10
C PRO A 107 7.70 10.87 -15.19
N ASN A 108 8.72 10.22 -15.76
CA ASN A 108 9.58 9.23 -15.10
C ASN A 108 8.85 7.98 -14.55
N SER A 109 7.70 7.58 -15.12
CA SER A 109 7.06 6.30 -14.74
C SER A 109 7.58 5.10 -15.54
N CYS A 110 7.67 3.92 -14.92
CA CYS A 110 7.96 2.64 -15.57
C CYS A 110 6.80 1.64 -15.35
N ILE A 111 6.03 1.33 -16.40
CA ILE A 111 4.86 0.46 -16.33
C ILE A 111 5.17 -0.93 -16.91
N ILE A 112 5.10 -1.97 -16.07
CA ILE A 112 5.53 -3.34 -16.41
C ILE A 112 4.32 -4.28 -16.45
N GLY A 113 3.88 -4.67 -17.66
CA GLY A 113 2.83 -5.67 -17.86
C GLY A 113 3.38 -7.10 -17.97
N ILE A 114 2.86 -8.03 -17.16
CA ILE A 114 3.33 -9.41 -17.12
C ILE A 114 2.19 -10.39 -17.38
N ASP A 115 2.37 -11.31 -18.33
CA ASP A 115 1.41 -12.40 -18.61
C ASP A 115 2.12 -13.70 -19.03
N ARG A 116 1.56 -14.87 -18.71
CA ARG A 116 2.16 -16.15 -19.13
C ARG A 116 1.95 -16.46 -20.63
N SER A 117 0.96 -15.82 -21.26
CA SER A 117 0.48 -16.16 -22.61
C SER A 117 1.15 -15.31 -23.67
N GLU A 118 2.11 -15.94 -24.34
CA GLU A 118 2.69 -15.51 -25.62
C GLU A 118 1.66 -14.97 -26.63
N HIS A 119 0.57 -15.71 -26.86
CA HIS A 119 -0.49 -15.30 -27.79
C HIS A 119 -1.18 -13.99 -27.37
N ARG A 120 -1.28 -13.68 -26.07
CA ARG A 120 -1.90 -12.43 -25.63
C ARG A 120 -0.93 -11.26 -25.76
N LEU A 121 0.33 -11.46 -25.39
CA LEU A 121 1.39 -10.43 -25.51
C LEU A 121 1.75 -10.12 -26.96
N SER A 122 1.82 -11.11 -27.85
CA SER A 122 2.08 -10.89 -29.29
C SER A 122 1.01 -10.02 -29.97
N SER A 123 -0.25 -10.06 -29.50
CA SER A 123 -1.30 -9.15 -29.98
C SER A 123 -1.08 -7.68 -29.60
N ILE A 124 -0.17 -7.39 -28.65
CA ILE A 124 0.25 -6.04 -28.27
C ILE A 124 1.34 -5.53 -29.22
N ALA A 125 2.28 -6.39 -29.62
CA ALA A 125 3.32 -6.04 -30.59
C ALA A 125 2.77 -5.74 -32.00
N SER A 126 1.52 -6.15 -32.27
CA SER A 126 0.77 -5.78 -33.49
C SER A 126 0.00 -4.45 -33.37
N SER A 127 0.08 -3.76 -32.22
CA SER A 127 -0.53 -2.44 -32.02
C SER A 127 0.45 -1.33 -32.43
N SER A 128 -0.07 -0.10 -32.61
CA SER A 128 0.63 1.05 -33.22
C SER A 128 1.73 1.70 -32.34
N LEU A 129 2.33 0.96 -31.40
CA LEU A 129 3.41 1.45 -30.56
C LEU A 129 4.78 0.96 -31.09
N PRO A 130 5.80 1.83 -31.13
CA PRO A 130 7.15 1.45 -31.56
C PRO A 130 7.84 0.66 -30.44
N PHE A 131 7.63 -0.65 -30.43
CA PHE A 131 8.33 -1.57 -29.53
C PHE A 131 9.65 -2.04 -30.13
N THR A 132 10.74 -1.94 -29.37
CA THR A 132 12.01 -2.59 -29.72
C THR A 132 12.01 -4.05 -29.24
N SER A 133 12.53 -4.97 -30.07
CA SER A 133 12.41 -6.41 -29.86
C SER A 133 13.77 -7.13 -29.80
N PRO A 134 14.35 -7.31 -28.59
CA PRO A 134 15.45 -8.22 -28.35
C PRO A 134 14.92 -9.62 -27.99
N SER A 135 14.51 -10.37 -29.02
CA SER A 135 14.20 -11.81 -28.97
C SER A 135 13.02 -12.26 -28.09
N SER A 136 11.98 -12.78 -28.75
CA SER A 136 10.87 -13.55 -28.17
C SER A 136 10.12 -12.90 -27.00
N LEU A 137 9.14 -12.05 -27.35
CA LEU A 137 8.02 -11.59 -26.49
C LEU A 137 8.36 -10.65 -25.35
N LEU A 138 9.59 -10.15 -25.28
CA LEU A 138 9.85 -8.91 -24.57
C LEU A 138 9.58 -7.75 -25.52
N SER A 139 8.94 -6.70 -25.01
CA SER A 139 8.63 -5.51 -25.80
C SER A 139 8.76 -4.29 -24.91
N PHE A 140 9.61 -3.37 -25.33
CA PHE A 140 9.92 -2.14 -24.61
C PHE A 140 9.58 -0.94 -25.50
N SER A 141 8.92 0.05 -24.94
CA SER A 141 8.76 1.37 -25.58
C SER A 141 8.98 2.45 -24.54
N HIS A 142 9.49 3.60 -24.95
CA HIS A 142 9.68 4.73 -24.06
C HIS A 142 9.23 6.03 -24.73
N SER A 143 8.77 6.97 -23.92
CA SER A 143 8.38 8.31 -24.32
C SER A 143 9.53 9.27 -23.98
N PRO A 144 10.29 9.79 -24.96
CA PRO A 144 11.42 10.68 -24.67
C PRO A 144 11.01 12.00 -23.99
N SER A 145 9.81 12.49 -24.27
CA SER A 145 9.30 13.77 -23.73
C SER A 145 8.88 13.69 -22.26
N SER A 146 8.52 12.50 -21.77
CA SER A 146 8.12 12.26 -20.38
C SER A 146 9.06 11.31 -19.63
N ASN A 147 10.15 10.86 -20.28
CA ASN A 147 11.08 9.84 -19.80
C ASN A 147 10.35 8.62 -19.18
N SER A 148 9.23 8.21 -19.80
CA SER A 148 8.37 7.15 -19.27
C SER A 148 8.56 5.87 -20.07
N HIS A 149 8.57 4.72 -19.41
CA HIS A 149 8.83 3.41 -20.00
C HIS A 149 7.61 2.50 -19.87
N ILE A 150 7.34 1.70 -20.90
CA ILE A 150 6.40 0.57 -20.85
C ILE A 150 7.10 -0.71 -21.27
N ILE A 151 6.92 -1.75 -20.47
CA ILE A 151 7.59 -3.05 -20.60
C ILE A 151 6.55 -4.15 -20.60
N PHE A 152 6.62 -5.06 -21.56
CA PHE A 152 5.85 -6.31 -21.54
C PHE A 152 6.76 -7.52 -21.41
N LEU A 153 6.43 -8.40 -20.46
CA LEU A 153 7.22 -9.60 -20.15
C LEU A 153 6.35 -10.87 -20.16
N ARG A 154 6.86 -11.92 -20.83
CA ARG A 154 6.32 -13.27 -20.67
C ARG A 154 6.95 -13.96 -19.46
N ALA A 155 6.16 -14.28 -18.45
CA ALA A 155 6.62 -15.03 -17.29
C ALA A 155 5.54 -15.90 -16.63
N ASP A 156 5.97 -16.96 -15.94
CA ASP A 156 5.17 -17.55 -14.87
C ASP A 156 5.15 -16.58 -13.67
N ILE A 157 4.04 -15.84 -13.52
CA ILE A 157 3.90 -14.74 -12.56
C ILE A 157 4.23 -15.12 -11.11
N PRO A 158 3.74 -16.25 -10.53
CA PRO A 158 4.07 -16.62 -9.16
C PRO A 158 5.57 -16.80 -8.96
N THR A 159 6.22 -17.50 -9.90
CA THR A 159 7.68 -17.65 -9.90
C THR A 159 8.39 -16.30 -10.05
N PHE A 160 7.89 -15.43 -10.95
CA PHE A 160 8.48 -14.13 -11.23
C PHE A 160 8.47 -13.19 -10.02
N ILE A 161 7.36 -13.14 -9.27
CA ILE A 161 7.24 -12.37 -8.03
C ILE A 161 8.31 -12.80 -7.02
N HIS A 162 8.56 -14.10 -6.86
CA HIS A 162 9.64 -14.60 -6.00
C HIS A 162 11.06 -14.30 -6.53
N LEU A 163 11.25 -14.12 -7.84
CA LEU A 163 12.53 -13.65 -8.37
C LEU A 163 12.73 -12.15 -8.09
N LEU A 164 11.67 -11.34 -8.18
CA LEU A 164 11.71 -9.91 -7.82
C LEU A 164 12.04 -9.69 -6.34
N ASP A 165 11.50 -10.50 -5.42
CA ASP A 165 11.80 -10.48 -3.97
C ASP A 165 13.30 -10.70 -3.65
N ASN A 166 14.06 -11.32 -4.56
CA ASN A 166 15.52 -11.44 -4.44
C ASN A 166 16.28 -10.18 -4.90
N TYR A 167 15.65 -9.27 -5.66
CA TYR A 167 16.29 -8.07 -6.18
C TYR A 167 16.10 -6.89 -5.20
N LYS A 168 17.01 -6.79 -4.23
CA LYS A 168 16.92 -5.86 -3.08
C LYS A 168 16.74 -4.37 -3.41
N ASP A 169 17.13 -3.94 -4.59
CA ASP A 169 17.06 -2.54 -5.04
C ASP A 169 15.73 -2.22 -5.73
N PHE A 170 14.91 -3.24 -6.03
CA PHE A 170 13.65 -3.10 -6.76
C PHE A 170 12.48 -2.92 -5.80
N LYS A 171 11.82 -1.77 -5.90
CA LYS A 171 10.65 -1.40 -5.09
C LYS A 171 9.56 -0.84 -5.99
N PRO A 172 8.51 -1.61 -6.29
CA PRO A 172 7.35 -1.09 -6.99
C PRO A 172 6.67 0.00 -6.16
N ALA A 173 6.31 1.10 -6.79
CA ALA A 173 5.41 2.10 -6.22
C ALA A 173 3.95 1.59 -6.22
N SER A 174 3.57 0.71 -7.16
CA SER A 174 2.30 -0.01 -7.09
C SER A 174 2.31 -1.36 -7.84
N ASN A 175 1.42 -2.26 -7.42
CA ASN A 175 1.15 -3.54 -8.04
C ASN A 175 -0.34 -3.66 -8.37
N ARG A 176 -0.67 -4.33 -9.48
CA ARG A 176 -2.05 -4.49 -9.97
C ARG A 176 -2.30 -5.94 -10.34
N ILE A 177 -3.44 -6.48 -9.88
CA ILE A 177 -3.89 -7.85 -10.16
C ILE A 177 -5.35 -7.76 -10.58
N TYR A 178 -5.58 -7.60 -11.88
CA TYR A 178 -6.92 -7.34 -12.41
C TYR A 178 -7.54 -8.59 -13.02
N TYR A 179 -8.69 -9.01 -12.48
CA TYR A 179 -9.44 -10.18 -12.92
C TYR A 179 -8.59 -11.47 -12.98
N PRO A 180 -7.84 -11.80 -11.92
CA PRO A 180 -7.14 -13.09 -11.85
C PRO A 180 -8.17 -14.22 -11.92
N ASN A 181 -7.74 -15.41 -12.36
CA ASN A 181 -8.66 -16.54 -12.47
C ASN A 181 -9.30 -16.84 -11.08
N PRO A 182 -10.64 -16.79 -10.95
CA PRO A 182 -11.29 -16.83 -9.65
C PRO A 182 -11.26 -18.21 -8.98
N TYR A 183 -11.13 -19.30 -9.72
CA TYR A 183 -11.23 -20.68 -9.19
C TYR A 183 -12.37 -20.86 -8.14
N PRO A 184 -13.64 -20.75 -8.56
CA PRO A 184 -14.78 -20.60 -7.65
C PRO A 184 -14.98 -21.79 -6.71
N LYS A 185 -14.59 -23.01 -7.10
CA LYS A 185 -14.71 -24.20 -6.25
C LYS A 185 -13.74 -24.11 -5.07
N SER A 186 -14.24 -24.15 -3.83
CA SER A 186 -13.44 -24.06 -2.59
C SER A 186 -12.19 -24.95 -2.59
N ARG A 187 -12.30 -26.21 -3.04
CA ARG A 187 -11.16 -27.15 -3.20
C ARG A 187 -10.02 -26.69 -4.11
N LEU A 188 -10.17 -25.57 -4.83
CA LEU A 188 -9.16 -24.96 -5.70
C LEU A 188 -8.57 -23.68 -5.09
N TYR A 189 -8.79 -23.39 -3.80
CA TYR A 189 -8.30 -22.19 -3.11
C TYR A 189 -6.79 -21.94 -3.32
N THR A 190 -5.96 -22.99 -3.34
CA THR A 190 -4.50 -22.91 -3.58
C THR A 190 -4.12 -22.38 -4.96
N ARG A 191 -5.09 -22.29 -5.88
CA ARG A 191 -4.93 -21.70 -7.21
C ARG A 191 -5.50 -20.28 -7.29
N ARG A 192 -6.33 -19.84 -6.35
CA ARG A 192 -6.70 -18.41 -6.21
C ARG A 192 -5.42 -17.64 -5.92
N PHE A 193 -5.29 -16.41 -6.42
CA PHE A 193 -4.00 -15.69 -6.35
C PHE A 193 -3.51 -15.51 -4.89
N TYR A 194 -4.41 -15.14 -3.97
CA TYR A 194 -4.10 -15.02 -2.54
C TYR A 194 -3.72 -16.36 -1.87
N GLY A 195 -4.07 -17.50 -2.48
CA GLY A 195 -3.72 -18.83 -2.01
C GLY A 195 -2.37 -19.35 -2.51
N MET A 196 -1.69 -18.60 -3.38
CA MET A 196 -0.38 -18.92 -3.93
C MET A 196 0.76 -18.40 -3.04
N LYS A 197 1.94 -19.02 -3.11
CA LYS A 197 3.11 -18.61 -2.31
C LYS A 197 3.59 -17.17 -2.60
N CYS A 198 3.40 -16.69 -3.82
CA CYS A 198 3.76 -15.33 -4.23
C CYS A 198 2.93 -14.26 -3.51
N TRP A 199 1.77 -14.61 -2.96
CA TRP A 199 0.95 -13.68 -2.19
C TRP A 199 1.66 -13.21 -0.91
N ALA A 200 2.33 -14.11 -0.19
CA ALA A 200 3.06 -13.74 1.02
C ALA A 200 4.31 -12.88 0.74
N VAL A 201 4.87 -12.93 -0.46
CA VAL A 201 5.93 -11.98 -0.87
C VAL A 201 5.38 -10.56 -1.02
N LEU A 202 4.16 -10.42 -1.53
CA LEU A 202 3.49 -9.13 -1.59
C LEU A 202 3.06 -8.67 -0.17
N GLY A 203 2.50 -9.59 0.62
CA GLY A 203 1.97 -9.32 1.96
C GLY A 203 3.00 -8.96 3.04
N GLU A 204 4.25 -9.41 2.93
CA GLU A 204 5.34 -8.98 3.84
C GLU A 204 5.95 -7.60 3.48
N GLY A 205 5.21 -6.73 2.81
CA GLY A 205 5.51 -5.28 2.68
C GLY A 205 6.67 -4.87 1.76
N ASN A 206 7.53 -5.80 1.31
CA ASN A 206 8.71 -5.46 0.50
C ASN A 206 8.40 -4.99 -0.94
N MET A 207 7.19 -5.24 -1.44
CA MET A 207 6.83 -5.03 -2.84
C MET A 207 5.93 -3.80 -3.08
N GLY A 208 5.57 -3.03 -2.05
CA GLY A 208 4.68 -1.88 -2.18
C GLY A 208 3.18 -2.24 -2.29
N PRO A 209 2.29 -1.24 -2.41
CA PRO A 209 0.84 -1.43 -2.34
C PRO A 209 0.31 -2.27 -3.51
N VAL A 210 -0.83 -2.91 -3.31
CA VAL A 210 -1.45 -3.83 -4.28
C VAL A 210 -2.91 -3.47 -4.52
N GLU A 211 -3.29 -3.25 -5.78
CA GLU A 211 -4.69 -3.13 -6.21
C GLU A 211 -5.18 -4.46 -6.79
N VAL A 212 -6.29 -4.99 -6.26
CA VAL A 212 -6.95 -6.19 -6.81
C VAL A 212 -8.33 -5.84 -7.34
N ARG A 213 -8.66 -6.26 -8.57
CA ARG A 213 -10.00 -6.08 -9.17
C ARG A 213 -10.66 -7.39 -9.56
N SER A 214 -11.96 -7.50 -9.34
CA SER A 214 -12.77 -8.68 -9.66
C SER A 214 -14.26 -8.36 -9.74
N ASN A 215 -15.02 -9.10 -10.54
CA ASN A 215 -16.48 -9.11 -10.50
C ASN A 215 -17.04 -10.14 -9.49
N TRP A 216 -16.17 -10.84 -8.76
CA TRP A 216 -16.56 -11.89 -7.82
C TRP A 216 -16.21 -11.47 -6.38
N TRP A 217 -17.25 -11.14 -5.61
CA TRP A 217 -17.17 -10.63 -4.25
C TRP A 217 -16.33 -11.50 -3.32
N THR A 218 -16.60 -12.81 -3.28
CA THR A 218 -15.90 -13.77 -2.41
C THR A 218 -14.37 -13.68 -2.55
N LEU A 219 -13.85 -13.49 -3.76
CA LEU A 219 -12.40 -13.33 -3.96
C LEU A 219 -11.87 -12.02 -3.39
N ILE A 220 -12.62 -10.92 -3.50
CA ILE A 220 -12.22 -9.62 -2.95
C ILE A 220 -12.23 -9.64 -1.43
N SER A 221 -13.26 -10.24 -0.84
CA SER A 221 -13.37 -10.36 0.63
C SER A 221 -12.35 -11.36 1.21
N GLN A 222 -11.95 -12.38 0.44
CA GLN A 222 -10.84 -13.25 0.82
C GLN A 222 -9.47 -12.60 0.62
N VAL A 223 -9.28 -11.79 -0.41
CA VAL A 223 -8.09 -10.95 -0.56
C VAL A 223 -8.00 -9.97 0.61
N LYS A 224 -9.12 -9.34 0.99
CA LYS A 224 -9.23 -8.47 2.17
C LYS A 224 -8.78 -9.21 3.44
N SER A 225 -9.51 -10.26 3.82
CA SER A 225 -9.21 -11.09 5.00
C SER A 225 -7.78 -11.62 4.97
N SER A 226 -7.28 -12.07 3.82
CA SER A 226 -5.92 -12.60 3.71
C SER A 226 -4.85 -11.51 3.92
N TRP A 227 -5.08 -10.27 3.45
CA TRP A 227 -4.16 -9.15 3.65
C TRP A 227 -4.20 -8.59 5.08
N GLU A 228 -5.38 -8.53 5.69
CA GLU A 228 -5.56 -8.20 7.11
C GLU A 228 -4.82 -9.20 8.01
N ASN A 229 -4.77 -10.48 7.63
CA ASN A 229 -3.97 -11.51 8.30
C ASN A 229 -2.44 -11.38 8.09
N PHE A 230 -1.96 -10.54 7.17
CA PHE A 230 -0.55 -10.10 7.12
C PHE A 230 -0.32 -8.83 7.95
N GLY A 231 -1.36 -8.25 8.56
CA GLY A 231 -1.32 -6.97 9.27
C GLY A 231 -1.53 -5.73 8.39
N GLY A 232 -1.76 -5.90 7.08
CA GLY A 232 -2.01 -4.80 6.15
C GLY A 232 -3.47 -4.36 6.12
N LYS A 233 -3.74 -3.13 5.68
CA LYS A 233 -5.11 -2.59 5.63
C LYS A 233 -5.79 -2.82 4.29
N VAL A 234 -7.11 -2.64 4.24
CA VAL A 234 -7.89 -2.85 3.02
C VAL A 234 -9.09 -1.90 2.90
N THR A 235 -9.06 -1.03 1.89
CA THR A 235 -10.22 -0.28 1.41
C THR A 235 -10.85 -1.03 0.24
N VAL A 236 -12.16 -1.32 0.31
CA VAL A 236 -12.91 -2.01 -0.76
C VAL A 236 -13.97 -1.07 -1.35
N GLN A 237 -14.11 -1.08 -2.68
CA GLN A 237 -14.98 -0.14 -3.41
C GLN A 237 -15.70 -0.84 -4.58
N GLU A 238 -16.95 -0.47 -4.87
CA GLU A 238 -17.62 -0.82 -6.14
C GLU A 238 -17.02 0.01 -7.29
N VAL A 239 -16.72 -0.63 -8.42
CA VAL A 239 -16.29 0.04 -9.66
C VAL A 239 -17.54 0.39 -10.46
N LYS A 240 -17.78 1.68 -10.68
CA LYS A 240 -18.93 2.22 -11.43
C LYS A 240 -18.46 2.82 -12.77
N GLY A 241 -19.32 2.79 -13.80
CA GLY A 241 -19.06 3.40 -15.11
C GLY A 241 -18.09 2.62 -16.04
N THR A 242 -18.30 2.68 -17.35
CA THR A 242 -17.47 1.90 -18.30
C THR A 242 -16.16 2.56 -18.70
N ASP A 243 -15.98 3.84 -18.41
CA ASP A 243 -14.87 4.64 -18.95
C ASP A 243 -13.59 4.40 -18.12
N ASP A 244 -13.76 4.19 -16.82
CA ASP A 244 -12.71 3.79 -15.89
C ASP A 244 -12.33 2.30 -15.96
N ALA A 245 -13.02 1.50 -16.78
CA ALA A 245 -12.71 0.08 -16.94
C ALA A 245 -11.24 -0.12 -17.40
N MET A 246 -10.48 -0.87 -16.59
CA MET A 246 -9.07 -1.19 -16.83
C MET A 246 -8.89 -2.45 -17.67
N THR A 247 -9.88 -3.35 -17.70
CA THR A 247 -9.82 -4.58 -18.51
C THR A 247 -11.01 -4.75 -19.43
N HIS A 248 -10.84 -5.59 -20.46
CA HIS A 248 -11.94 -6.04 -21.33
C HIS A 248 -13.03 -6.80 -20.56
N PHE A 249 -12.65 -7.48 -19.46
CA PHE A 249 -13.61 -8.17 -18.59
C PHE A 249 -14.44 -7.18 -17.79
N GLU A 250 -13.80 -6.21 -17.13
CA GLU A 250 -14.45 -5.11 -16.40
C GLU A 250 -15.49 -4.41 -17.27
N ARG A 251 -15.09 -3.95 -18.46
CA ARG A 251 -15.97 -3.29 -19.43
C ARG A 251 -17.15 -4.19 -19.85
N LYS A 252 -16.93 -5.49 -20.00
CA LYS A 252 -17.97 -6.47 -20.37
C LYS A 252 -18.95 -6.76 -19.23
N TYR A 253 -18.48 -6.78 -17.98
CA TYR A 253 -19.33 -6.99 -16.81
C TYR A 253 -20.18 -5.76 -16.51
N LEU A 254 -19.59 -4.57 -16.52
CA LEU A 254 -20.27 -3.30 -16.29
C LEU A 254 -21.36 -3.03 -17.34
N LYS A 255 -21.08 -3.30 -18.63
CA LYS A 255 -22.10 -3.25 -19.72
C LYS A 255 -23.26 -4.23 -19.55
N LYS A 256 -23.13 -5.22 -18.66
CA LYS A 256 -24.19 -6.20 -18.33
C LYS A 256 -24.86 -5.92 -16.97
N GLY A 257 -24.55 -4.80 -16.32
CA GLY A 257 -25.03 -4.51 -14.97
C GLY A 257 -24.44 -5.43 -13.89
N VAL A 258 -23.36 -6.16 -14.19
CA VAL A 258 -22.68 -7.02 -13.20
C VAL A 258 -21.75 -6.13 -12.37
N LYS A 259 -21.95 -6.15 -11.04
CA LYS A 259 -21.08 -5.42 -10.09
C LYS A 259 -19.62 -5.84 -10.23
N CYS A 260 -18.74 -4.85 -10.24
CA CYS A 260 -17.30 -5.01 -10.22
C CYS A 260 -16.75 -4.34 -8.96
N TRP A 261 -15.66 -4.87 -8.42
CA TRP A 261 -15.11 -4.48 -7.12
C TRP A 261 -13.60 -4.31 -7.21
N LYS A 262 -13.06 -3.34 -6.46
CA LYS A 262 -11.63 -3.11 -6.27
C LYS A 262 -11.25 -3.09 -4.78
N ALA A 263 -10.05 -3.57 -4.45
CA ALA A 263 -9.43 -3.49 -3.13
C ALA A 263 -8.07 -2.78 -3.22
N MET A 264 -7.76 -1.93 -2.23
CA MET A 264 -6.56 -1.07 -2.09
C MET A 264 -6.03 -1.15 -0.63
N LEU A 265 -4.74 -0.93 -0.36
CA LEU A 265 -4.05 -1.34 0.91
C LEU A 265 -3.12 -0.19 1.44
N MET A 266 -3.24 0.29 2.71
CA MET A 266 -3.07 1.75 3.05
C MET A 266 -2.83 2.23 4.59
N VAL A 267 -1.95 3.25 4.95
CA VAL A 267 -1.88 4.07 6.26
C VAL A 267 -1.49 5.63 6.17
N LYS A 268 -2.17 6.62 6.81
CA LYS A 268 -2.18 8.12 6.44
C LYS A 268 -0.94 9.05 6.58
N PHE A 269 -0.86 10.08 5.70
CA PHE A 269 -0.11 11.37 5.86
C PHE A 269 -0.92 12.63 5.44
N TYR A 270 -0.54 13.84 5.91
CA TYR A 270 -1.08 15.13 5.45
C TYR A 270 0.03 16.03 4.88
N GLY A 271 0.02 16.23 3.57
CA GLY A 271 1.04 16.99 2.84
C GLY A 271 2.16 16.09 2.28
N GLU A 272 2.49 16.27 1.01
CA GLU A 272 3.58 15.52 0.35
C GLU A 272 4.94 15.83 0.98
N GLU A 273 5.11 17.02 1.57
CA GLU A 273 6.33 17.40 2.30
C GLU A 273 6.52 16.59 3.58
N VAL A 274 5.44 16.05 4.16
CA VAL A 274 5.46 15.20 5.36
C VAL A 274 5.62 13.74 4.93
N LYS A 275 4.83 13.28 3.96
CA LYS A 275 4.93 11.93 3.38
C LYS A 275 6.34 11.60 2.90
N GLY A 276 7.02 12.55 2.23
CA GLY A 276 8.41 12.42 1.78
C GLY A 276 9.49 12.36 2.88
N MET A 277 9.14 12.59 4.16
CA MET A 277 10.05 12.34 5.29
C MET A 277 10.14 10.84 5.64
N TYR A 278 9.06 10.10 5.39
CA TYR A 278 8.88 8.72 5.80
C TYR A 278 9.07 7.74 4.63
N VAL A 279 8.46 8.04 3.48
CA VAL A 279 8.53 7.19 2.29
C VAL A 279 9.96 7.19 1.74
N GLY A 280 10.48 6.00 1.44
CA GLY A 280 11.81 5.80 0.82
C GLY A 280 13.01 5.78 1.77
N ARG A 281 12.86 6.16 3.06
CA ARG A 281 14.00 6.27 3.99
C ARG A 281 14.08 5.13 5.01
N LYS A 282 15.26 4.49 5.13
CA LYS A 282 15.53 3.49 6.18
C LYS A 282 15.96 4.19 7.48
N TYR A 283 14.99 4.48 8.35
CA TYR A 283 15.26 4.98 9.71
C TYR A 283 14.87 4.02 10.83
N GLN A 284 14.32 2.85 10.49
CA GLN A 284 13.86 1.84 11.43
C GLN A 284 14.53 0.50 11.10
N HIS A 285 15.19 -0.10 12.08
CA HIS A 285 15.71 -1.45 12.02
C HIS A 285 14.62 -2.44 12.45
N SER A 286 14.72 -3.70 12.01
CA SER A 286 13.77 -4.77 12.36
C SER A 286 13.74 -5.13 13.86
N SER A 287 14.60 -4.52 14.67
CA SER A 287 14.67 -4.63 16.13
C SER A 287 13.95 -3.50 16.86
N ASP A 288 13.52 -2.44 16.17
CA ASP A 288 13.16 -1.19 16.80
C ASP A 288 11.70 -1.19 17.25
N SER A 289 11.48 -1.24 18.57
CA SER A 289 10.16 -1.14 19.21
C SER A 289 9.42 0.19 18.96
N GLY A 290 10.16 1.22 18.51
CA GLY A 290 9.65 2.56 18.26
C GLY A 290 9.68 2.92 16.78
N TRP A 291 8.62 3.55 16.29
CA TRP A 291 8.60 4.22 14.99
C TRP A 291 8.79 5.73 15.18
N ASP A 292 9.92 6.26 14.71
CA ASP A 292 10.27 7.65 14.93
C ASP A 292 9.33 8.64 14.22
N LEU A 293 8.99 9.73 14.92
CA LEU A 293 8.18 10.83 14.42
C LEU A 293 9.06 12.02 14.01
N HIS A 294 8.83 12.53 12.80
CA HIS A 294 9.51 13.68 12.20
C HIS A 294 8.69 14.96 12.38
N PHE A 295 9.37 16.09 12.63
CA PHE A 295 8.72 17.40 12.67
C PHE A 295 8.45 17.94 11.25
N PRO A 296 7.21 18.31 10.89
CA PRO A 296 6.84 18.69 9.51
C PRO A 296 7.44 20.03 9.06
N SER A 297 7.75 20.92 10.01
CA SER A 297 8.37 22.23 9.81
C SER A 297 9.28 22.55 11.00
N ALA A 298 10.15 23.56 10.86
CA ALA A 298 10.88 24.09 12.01
C ALA A 298 9.91 24.73 13.02
N VAL A 299 10.18 24.59 14.32
CA VAL A 299 9.34 25.13 15.41
C VAL A 299 10.21 25.62 16.55
N THR A 300 10.15 26.92 16.85
CA THR A 300 10.80 27.52 18.02
C THR A 300 9.91 27.42 19.26
N VAL A 301 10.48 26.89 20.35
CA VAL A 301 9.87 26.83 21.68
C VAL A 301 10.60 27.84 22.57
N ALA A 302 9.90 28.89 22.99
CA ALA A 302 10.48 29.96 23.79
C ALA A 302 10.93 29.47 25.17
N ALA A 303 11.78 30.25 25.85
CA ALA A 303 12.23 29.95 27.21
C ALA A 303 11.03 29.76 28.16
N GLY A 304 10.95 28.61 28.84
CA GLY A 304 9.84 28.29 29.73
C GLY A 304 8.48 28.00 29.06
N GLU A 305 8.39 27.94 27.73
CA GLU A 305 7.13 27.69 27.01
C GLU A 305 6.71 26.21 27.07
N THR A 306 5.43 25.96 27.38
CA THR A 306 4.73 24.71 27.06
C THR A 306 4.04 24.87 25.70
N LYS A 307 4.45 24.12 24.68
CA LYS A 307 3.96 24.24 23.30
C LYS A 307 3.34 22.96 22.79
N ILE A 308 2.14 23.04 22.21
CA ILE A 308 1.51 21.94 21.45
C ILE A 308 1.97 22.02 19.99
N ILE A 309 2.48 20.93 19.45
CA ILE A 309 3.03 20.86 18.08
C ILE A 309 2.32 19.74 17.31
N ASP A 310 1.73 20.09 16.17
CA ASP A 310 1.06 19.16 15.26
C ASP A 310 2.06 18.50 14.29
N LEU A 311 2.02 17.17 14.21
CA LEU A 311 2.94 16.37 13.39
C LEU A 311 2.41 16.07 11.98
N ARG A 312 1.17 16.50 11.66
CA ARG A 312 0.52 16.31 10.34
C ARG A 312 0.43 14.86 9.86
N ILE A 313 0.23 13.94 10.81
CA ILE A 313 0.05 12.50 10.58
C ILE A 313 -1.15 12.06 11.40
N SER A 314 -2.00 11.20 10.83
CA SER A 314 -3.03 10.49 11.60
C SER A 314 -2.76 9.00 11.50
N ILE A 315 -2.89 8.30 12.63
CA ILE A 315 -2.73 6.85 12.67
C ILE A 315 -4.05 6.25 13.12
N ASP A 316 -4.63 5.42 12.26
CA ASP A 316 -5.49 4.33 12.71
C ASP A 316 -4.57 3.15 13.03
N ALA A 317 -4.54 2.72 14.29
CA ALA A 317 -3.61 1.71 14.78
C ALA A 317 -4.33 0.37 14.94
N ARG A 318 -3.79 -0.66 14.30
CA ARG A 318 -4.27 -2.06 14.40
C ARG A 318 -3.21 -2.91 15.08
N ASP A 319 -3.63 -3.89 15.87
CA ASP A 319 -2.73 -4.92 16.39
C ASP A 319 -2.48 -6.02 15.34
N ARG A 320 -1.73 -7.05 15.73
CA ARG A 320 -1.29 -8.14 14.82
C ARG A 320 -2.45 -9.01 14.36
N GLU A 321 -3.54 -8.95 15.12
CA GLU A 321 -4.81 -9.62 14.90
C GLU A 321 -5.78 -8.73 14.08
N GLY A 322 -5.35 -7.53 13.65
CA GLY A 322 -6.12 -6.59 12.83
C GLY A 322 -7.14 -5.76 13.60
N ALA A 323 -7.24 -5.94 14.92
CA ALA A 323 -8.18 -5.19 15.75
C ALA A 323 -7.68 -3.78 16.05
N GLU A 324 -8.59 -2.82 16.15
CA GLU A 324 -8.25 -1.46 16.60
C GLU A 324 -7.56 -1.48 17.97
N THR A 325 -6.37 -0.91 18.07
CA THR A 325 -5.57 -0.88 19.30
C THR A 325 -5.13 0.53 19.65
N ALA A 326 -5.01 0.80 20.95
CA ALA A 326 -4.31 1.98 21.43
C ALA A 326 -2.79 1.81 21.25
N PHE A 327 -2.08 2.94 21.21
CA PHE A 327 -0.62 3.02 21.17
C PHE A 327 -0.12 4.22 21.98
N TRP A 328 1.19 4.33 22.17
CA TRP A 328 1.82 5.43 22.88
C TRP A 328 2.71 6.26 21.97
N ILE A 329 2.68 7.58 22.14
CA ILE A 329 3.77 8.46 21.74
C ILE A 329 4.69 8.64 22.94
N THR A 330 5.96 8.32 22.78
CA THR A 330 6.99 8.45 23.81
C THR A 330 8.11 9.38 23.34
N PRO A 331 8.86 10.01 24.27
CA PRO A 331 10.09 10.70 23.90
C PRO A 331 11.13 9.68 23.43
N ARG A 332 11.91 10.03 22.40
CA ARG A 332 13.13 9.30 22.06
C ARG A 332 14.18 9.59 23.12
N SER A 333 15.04 8.62 23.41
CA SER A 333 16.12 8.80 24.39
C SER A 333 16.95 10.07 24.09
N SER A 334 17.26 10.35 22.82
CA SER A 334 18.02 11.53 22.38
C SER A 334 17.44 12.88 22.83
N ILE A 335 16.17 12.97 23.23
CA ILE A 335 15.56 14.23 23.73
C ILE A 335 16.29 14.80 24.95
N TYR A 336 17.01 13.97 25.75
CA TYR A 336 17.78 14.44 26.91
C TYR A 336 18.83 15.50 26.54
N LYS A 337 19.31 15.47 25.28
CA LYS A 337 20.31 16.41 24.72
C LYS A 337 19.72 17.81 24.46
N THR A 338 18.40 17.91 24.49
CA THR A 338 17.63 19.14 24.23
C THR A 338 17.09 19.70 25.56
N PRO A 339 16.68 20.98 25.60
CA PRO A 339 15.96 21.53 26.75
C PRO A 339 14.48 21.11 26.79
N LEU A 340 14.01 20.28 25.85
CA LEU A 340 12.60 19.91 25.73
C LEU A 340 12.24 18.68 26.57
N ARG A 341 11.09 18.69 27.24
CA ARG A 341 10.49 17.53 27.93
C ARG A 341 9.06 17.35 27.45
N MET A 342 8.57 16.10 27.42
CA MET A 342 7.18 15.83 27.06
C MET A 342 6.28 16.14 28.25
N ALA A 343 5.46 17.17 28.14
CA ALA A 343 4.70 17.71 29.28
C ALA A 343 3.78 16.68 29.93
N ASN A 344 3.15 15.84 29.11
CA ASN A 344 2.28 14.75 29.55
C ASN A 344 3.02 13.41 29.80
N SER A 345 4.36 13.39 29.82
CA SER A 345 5.26 12.22 29.95
C SER A 345 5.15 11.15 28.85
N VAL A 346 3.97 10.61 28.62
CA VAL A 346 3.63 9.63 27.57
C VAL A 346 2.25 10.00 26.99
N GLY A 347 2.16 10.10 25.67
CA GLY A 347 0.89 10.33 24.98
C GLY A 347 0.17 9.02 24.68
N LEU A 348 -0.81 8.63 25.50
CA LEU A 348 -1.73 7.55 25.14
C LEU A 348 -2.64 8.02 24.00
N ILE A 349 -2.62 7.30 22.88
CA ILE A 349 -3.52 7.50 21.75
C ILE A 349 -4.50 6.33 21.71
N ASP A 350 -5.77 6.63 21.94
CA ASP A 350 -6.84 5.64 21.97
C ASP A 350 -7.16 5.08 20.57
N LYS A 351 -7.57 3.82 20.53
CA LYS A 351 -7.80 3.02 19.30
C LYS A 351 -8.70 3.69 18.25
N GLY A 352 -9.66 4.49 18.70
CA GLY A 352 -10.63 5.19 17.85
C GLY A 352 -10.21 6.60 17.45
N TYR A 353 -9.06 7.12 17.87
CA TYR A 353 -8.61 8.44 17.44
C TYR A 353 -8.19 8.43 15.97
N ARG A 354 -8.57 9.48 15.23
CA ARG A 354 -8.28 9.68 13.80
C ARG A 354 -7.73 11.07 13.48
N GLY A 355 -7.68 11.97 14.46
CA GLY A 355 -7.11 13.31 14.30
C GLY A 355 -5.60 13.28 14.09
N THR A 356 -5.00 14.46 13.86
CA THR A 356 -3.55 14.56 13.74
C THR A 356 -2.87 14.28 15.08
N LEU A 357 -1.76 13.55 15.05
CA LEU A 357 -0.90 13.37 16.22
C LEU A 357 -0.26 14.70 16.58
N LYS A 358 -0.30 15.04 17.87
CA LYS A 358 0.34 16.22 18.42
C LYS A 358 1.17 15.84 19.63
N VAL A 359 2.28 16.52 19.82
CA VAL A 359 3.15 16.39 21.01
C VAL A 359 3.10 17.69 21.80
N VAL A 360 3.17 17.59 23.13
CA VAL A 360 3.24 18.76 24.02
C VAL A 360 4.61 18.78 24.66
N VAL A 361 5.33 19.89 24.48
CA VAL A 361 6.72 20.03 24.95
C VAL A 361 6.90 21.23 25.86
N ASP A 362 7.59 21.03 26.97
CA ASP A 362 8.06 22.09 27.86
C ASP A 362 9.52 22.40 27.57
N ASN A 363 9.87 23.66 27.35
CA ASN A 363 11.26 24.11 27.37
C ASN A 363 11.68 24.43 28.81
N ILE A 364 12.51 23.57 29.42
CA ILE A 364 12.93 23.69 30.83
C ILE A 364 14.14 24.64 31.03
N LYS A 365 14.47 25.48 30.06
CA LYS A 365 15.62 26.42 30.09
C LYS A 365 15.19 27.87 29.87
N GLY A 366 16.09 28.77 30.24
CA GLY A 366 15.95 30.23 30.08
C GLY A 366 16.30 30.76 28.68
N GLU A 367 16.52 29.87 27.72
CA GLU A 367 16.87 30.18 26.33
C GLU A 367 15.86 29.50 25.41
N GLU A 368 15.56 30.09 24.26
CA GLU A 368 14.70 29.46 23.25
C GLU A 368 15.38 28.27 22.58
N TYR A 369 14.58 27.35 22.03
CA TYR A 369 15.08 26.19 21.31
C TYR A 369 14.27 25.94 20.04
N THR A 370 14.94 25.91 18.89
CA THR A 370 14.33 25.58 17.60
C THR A 370 14.51 24.11 17.31
N ILE A 371 13.39 23.40 17.14
CA ILE A 371 13.32 22.06 16.57
C ILE A 371 13.37 22.21 15.05
N GLU A 372 14.26 21.48 14.39
CA GLU A 372 14.44 21.62 12.94
C GLU A 372 13.49 20.73 12.12
N LYS A 373 13.22 21.13 10.87
CA LYS A 373 12.37 20.34 9.97
C LYS A 373 12.97 18.95 9.73
N GLY A 374 12.17 17.90 9.94
CA GLY A 374 12.58 16.52 9.79
C GLY A 374 13.40 15.96 10.97
N GLU A 375 13.64 16.75 12.02
CA GLU A 375 14.23 16.26 13.26
C GLU A 375 13.33 15.23 13.95
N ARG A 376 13.90 14.37 14.80
CA ARG A 376 13.21 13.25 15.45
C ARG A 376 13.42 13.29 16.95
N LEU A 377 12.40 13.69 17.71
CA LEU A 377 12.41 13.74 19.19
C LEU A 377 11.40 12.79 19.85
N PHE A 378 10.44 12.27 19.08
CA PHE A 378 9.34 11.42 19.55
C PHE A 378 9.22 10.14 18.72
N GLN A 379 8.57 9.12 19.26
CA GLN A 379 8.38 7.83 18.60
C GLN A 379 7.04 7.20 19.02
N VAL A 380 6.38 6.51 18.08
CA VAL A 380 5.21 5.65 18.32
C VAL A 380 5.66 4.30 18.83
N VAL A 381 5.01 3.78 19.88
CA VAL A 381 5.31 2.50 20.52
C VAL A 381 4.01 1.73 20.77
N GLY A 382 3.99 0.44 20.43
CA GLY A 382 2.80 -0.41 20.58
C GLY A 382 2.68 -1.09 21.94
N LYS A 383 1.47 -1.59 22.23
CA LYS A 383 1.15 -2.30 23.49
C LYS A 383 2.08 -3.48 23.81
N ASP A 384 2.65 -4.12 22.79
CA ASP A 384 3.52 -5.29 22.91
C ASP A 384 5.02 -4.96 22.80
N LEU A 385 5.39 -3.68 22.68
CA LEU A 385 6.75 -3.18 22.46
C LEU A 385 7.47 -3.79 21.24
N LYS A 386 6.73 -4.27 20.24
CA LYS A 386 7.31 -4.81 19.00
C LYS A 386 7.31 -3.75 17.88
N PRO A 387 8.09 -3.94 16.80
CA PRO A 387 8.11 -3.03 15.66
C PRO A 387 6.73 -2.85 15.01
N TRP A 388 6.52 -1.68 14.42
CA TRP A 388 5.32 -1.30 13.66
C TRP A 388 5.65 -1.15 12.18
N ASP A 389 4.78 -1.70 11.34
CA ASP A 389 4.75 -1.51 9.89
C ASP A 389 3.70 -0.44 9.50
N TRP A 390 3.88 0.27 8.38
CA TRP A 390 3.01 1.37 7.92
C TRP A 390 3.08 1.61 6.39
N GLU A 391 1.99 2.08 5.73
CA GLU A 391 1.80 2.04 4.24
C GLU A 391 0.92 3.16 3.57
N SER A 392 1.19 4.48 3.75
CA SER A 392 0.59 5.67 3.04
C SER A 392 -0.93 5.71 2.58
N VAL A 393 -1.81 6.49 3.24
CA VAL A 393 -3.20 6.84 2.77
C VAL A 393 -3.47 8.33 2.56
N GLU A 394 -4.59 8.59 1.88
CA GLU A 394 -5.30 9.88 1.80
C GLU A 394 -6.45 10.04 2.84
N THR A 395 -7.17 8.98 3.22
CA THR A 395 -8.33 9.04 4.16
C THR A 395 -8.37 7.86 5.15
N LEU A 396 -8.58 8.14 6.44
CA LEU A 396 -8.83 7.11 7.46
C LEU A 396 -10.35 6.92 7.66
N ASP A 397 -10.74 5.73 8.14
CA ASP A 397 -12.12 5.41 8.52
C ASP A 397 -12.64 6.35 9.62
N GLU A 398 -13.92 6.73 9.53
CA GLU A 398 -14.62 7.49 10.57
C GLU A 398 -14.87 6.64 11.83
N THR A 399 -14.91 7.28 12.99
CA THR A 399 -15.13 6.66 14.29
C THR A 399 -15.92 7.62 15.19
N GLU A 400 -16.57 7.11 16.25
CA GLU A 400 -17.29 7.94 17.23
C GLU A 400 -16.40 9.03 17.88
N ARG A 401 -15.08 8.84 17.90
CA ARG A 401 -14.12 9.81 18.46
C ARG A 401 -13.52 10.77 17.42
N GLY A 402 -13.49 10.36 16.15
CA GLY A 402 -12.99 11.17 15.04
C GLY A 402 -11.65 11.85 15.32
N ASP A 403 -11.58 13.15 15.04
CA ASP A 403 -10.42 14.01 15.26
C ASP A 403 -10.38 14.71 16.63
N GLY A 404 -11.34 14.41 17.51
CA GLY A 404 -11.47 14.98 18.86
C GLY A 404 -10.35 14.54 19.81
N GLY A 405 -9.23 15.29 19.79
CA GLY A 405 -8.13 15.18 20.75
C GLY A 405 -8.08 16.37 21.71
N PHE A 406 -7.31 16.25 22.80
CA PHE A 406 -7.05 17.34 23.77
C PHE A 406 -8.30 17.95 24.43
N GLY A 407 -9.17 17.12 25.02
CA GLY A 407 -10.22 17.58 25.95
C GLY A 407 -11.65 17.66 25.40
N SER A 408 -11.90 17.14 24.19
CA SER A 408 -13.22 17.09 23.54
C SER A 408 -14.32 16.36 24.31
N THR A 409 -13.99 15.53 25.30
CA THR A 409 -14.94 14.70 26.06
C THR A 409 -15.23 15.20 27.49
N GLY A 410 -14.78 16.41 27.86
CA GLY A 410 -14.99 16.90 29.23
C GLY A 410 -14.81 18.40 29.41
N SER A 411 -15.83 19.19 29.08
CA SER A 411 -15.98 20.57 29.57
C SER A 411 -16.40 20.60 31.06
N GLY A 412 -15.63 19.95 31.92
CA GLY A 412 -15.67 20.15 33.36
C GLY A 412 -14.77 21.34 33.70
N VAL A 413 -15.36 22.43 34.20
CA VAL A 413 -14.62 23.64 34.55
C VAL A 413 -13.58 23.34 35.64
N VAL A 414 -12.30 23.36 35.27
CA VAL A 414 -11.19 23.48 36.24
C VAL A 414 -10.84 24.96 36.35
N THR A 415 -11.39 25.62 37.36
CA THR A 415 -11.01 27.00 37.71
C THR A 415 -9.65 27.04 38.39
N LYS A 416 -8.76 27.84 37.78
CA LYS A 416 -7.42 28.27 38.23
C LYS A 416 -6.28 27.26 38.07
#